data_AF-A0A932HCW6-F1
#
_entry.id   AF-A0A932HCW6-F1
#
_cell.length_a   1.000
_cell.length_b   1.000
_cell.length_c   1.000
_cell.angle_alpha   90.00
_cell.angle_beta   90.00
_cell.angle_gamma   90.00
#
_symmetry.space_group_name_H-M   'P 1'
#
loop_
_entity.id
_entity.type
_entity.pdbx_description
1 polymer ?
#
loop_
_entity_poly.entity_id
_entity_poly.type
_entity_poly.pdbx_seq_one_letter_code
_entity_poly.pdbx_strand_id
1 'polypeptide(L)' 'MGAQGITVSRVDEIGDALKTVVAPGKPAVIDLLLKRELGEPFRRDAFRMPRRLLEKYQAHSAQ' A
#
# COMPACT_ATOMS: atom_id res chain seq x y z
N MET A 1 -22.93 -7.61 12.10
CA MET A 1 -21.48 -7.83 11.98
C MET A 1 -20.65 -7.31 13.17
N GLY A 2 -21.14 -6.46 14.09
CA GLY A 2 -20.46 -6.18 15.39
C GLY A 2 -19.05 -5.58 15.34
N ALA A 3 -18.54 -5.33 14.14
CA ALA A 3 -17.20 -4.84 13.85
C ALA A 3 -17.20 -3.32 13.80
N GLN A 4 -16.06 -2.73 14.13
CA GLN A 4 -15.86 -1.28 14.09
C GLN A 4 -15.50 -0.85 12.66
N GLY A 5 -16.26 0.09 12.10
CA GLY A 5 -16.02 0.65 10.77
C GLY A 5 -15.46 2.06 10.85
N ILE A 6 -14.37 2.35 10.15
CA ILE A 6 -13.79 3.69 10.05
C ILE A 6 -13.52 4.01 8.58
N THR A 7 -14.00 5.15 8.11
CA THR A 7 -13.68 5.68 6.77
C THR A 7 -12.62 6.75 6.90
N VAL A 8 -11.54 6.61 6.15
CA VAL A 8 -10.40 7.53 6.14
C VAL A 8 -10.31 8.19 4.78
N SER A 9 -10.38 9.52 4.78
CA SER A 9 -10.39 10.32 3.54
C SER A 9 -9.03 10.99 3.27
N ARG A 10 -8.19 11.11 4.29
CA ARG A 10 -6.89 11.77 4.22
C ARG A 10 -5.77 10.86 4.71
N VAL A 11 -4.59 11.03 4.12
CA VAL A 11 -3.43 10.17 4.40
C VAL A 11 -2.92 10.34 5.83
N ASP A 12 -3.02 11.54 6.41
CA ASP A 12 -2.53 11.83 7.76
C ASP A 12 -3.39 11.19 8.87
N GLU A 13 -4.65 10.87 8.58
CA GLU A 13 -5.60 10.24 9.52
C GLU A 13 -5.35 8.72 9.70
N ILE A 14 -4.58 8.10 8.80
CA ILE A 14 -4.37 6.64 8.77
C ILE A 14 -3.74 6.14 10.08
N GLY A 15 -2.77 6.87 10.61
CA GLY A 15 -2.05 6.46 11.83
C GLY A 15 -2.97 6.37 13.04
N ASP A 16 -3.86 7.35 13.22
CA ASP A 16 -4.77 7.39 14.36
C ASP A 16 -5.96 6.45 14.18
N ALA A 17 -6.45 6.28 12.95
CA ALA A 17 -7.43 5.26 12.61
C ALA A 17 -6.91 3.85 12.98
N LEU A 18 -5.67 3.53 12.63
CA LEU A 18 -5.03 2.25 12.97
C LEU A 18 -4.93 2.04 14.48
N LYS A 19 -4.43 3.01 15.23
CA LYS A 19 -4.34 2.89 16.70
C LYS A 19 -5.72 2.65 17.33
N THR A 20 -6.74 3.35 16.84
CA THR A 20 -8.12 3.27 17.34
C THR A 20 -8.72 1.88 17.14
N VAL A 21 -8.48 1.23 15.99
CA VAL A 21 -9.03 -0.10 15.72
C VAL A 21 -8.21 -1.25 16.31
N VAL A 22 -6.89 -1.07 16.45
CA VAL A 22 -6.00 -2.12 16.98
C VAL A 22 -6.12 -2.24 18.50
N ALA A 23 -6.18 -1.12 19.23
CA ALA A 23 -6.23 -1.12 20.70
C ALA A 23 -7.36 -1.99 21.32
N PRO A 24 -8.61 -1.97 20.83
CA PRO A 24 -9.69 -2.78 21.40
C PRO A 24 -9.62 -4.27 21.06
N GLY A 25 -8.73 -4.71 20.16
CA GLY A 25 -8.58 -6.13 19.79
C GLY A 25 -9.83 -6.78 19.19
N LYS A 26 -10.72 -5.97 18.60
CA LYS A 26 -11.98 -6.42 17.98
C LYS A 26 -11.85 -6.42 16.46
N PRO A 27 -12.65 -7.24 15.75
CA PRO A 27 -12.76 -7.14 14.31
C PRO A 27 -13.13 -5.72 13.88
N ALA A 28 -12.38 -5.18 12.93
CA ALA A 28 -12.59 -3.84 12.41
C ALA A 28 -12.32 -3.80 10.91
N VAL A 29 -12.98 -2.86 10.24
CA VAL A 29 -12.83 -2.58 8.81
C VAL A 29 -12.44 -1.12 8.66
N ILE A 30 -11.39 -0.86 7.88
CA ILE A 30 -10.96 0.50 7.53
C ILE A 30 -11.17 0.70 6.03
N ASP A 31 -12.00 1.66 5.67
CA ASP A 31 -12.20 2.08 4.30
C ASP A 31 -11.27 3.24 3.97
N LEU A 32 -10.27 2.99 3.12
CA LEU A 32 -9.28 3.99 2.70
C LEU A 32 -9.68 4.57 1.35
N LEU A 33 -9.97 5.88 1.30
CA LEU A 33 -10.19 6.58 0.04
C LEU A 33 -8.84 6.94 -0.57
N LEU A 34 -8.44 6.19 -1.58
CA LEU A 34 -7.16 6.37 -2.27
C LEU A 34 -7.35 7.01 -3.64
N LYS A 35 -6.30 7.68 -4.12
CA LYS A 35 -6.18 8.11 -5.52
C LYS A 35 -5.45 7.03 -6.32
N ARG A 36 -5.67 7.02 -7.65
CA ARG A 36 -4.98 6.08 -8.57
C ARG A 36 -3.52 6.48 -8.86
N GLU A 37 -3.14 7.69 -8.48
CA GLU A 37 -1.79 8.23 -8.63
C GLU A 37 -0.86 7.61 -7.60
N LEU A 38 0.30 7.15 -8.04
CA LEU A 38 1.35 6.65 -7.16
C LEU A 38 2.25 7.82 -6.76
N GLY A 39 2.50 7.98 -5.47
CA GLY A 39 3.48 8.93 -4.95
C GLY A 39 4.92 8.47 -5.19
N GLU A 40 5.88 9.38 -5.06
CA GLU A 40 7.31 9.06 -5.01
C GLU A 40 7.58 8.12 -3.81
N PRO A 41 8.40 7.05 -3.91
CA PRO A 41 9.23 6.58 -5.03
C PRO A 41 8.53 5.58 -5.99
N PHE A 42 7.23 5.35 -5.82
CA PHE A 42 6.48 4.32 -6.54
C PHE A 42 5.85 4.82 -7.83
N ARG A 43 6.30 5.97 -8.36
CA ARG A 43 5.82 6.44 -9.66
C ARG A 43 6.29 5.48 -10.75
N ARG A 44 5.44 5.28 -11.76
CA ARG A 44 5.72 4.36 -12.88
C ARG A 44 7.01 4.71 -13.62
N ASP A 45 7.34 5.99 -13.72
CA ASP A 45 8.56 6.50 -14.35
C ASP A 45 9.80 6.43 -13.45
N ALA A 46 9.62 6.30 -12.14
CA ALA A 46 10.72 6.16 -11.17
C ALA A 46 11.18 4.71 -10.99
N PHE A 47 10.45 3.71 -11.52
CA PHE A 47 10.85 2.31 -11.40
C PHE A 47 12.01 1.98 -12.33
N ARG A 48 13.11 1.49 -11.73
CA ARG A 48 14.18 0.83 -12.48
C ARG A 48 13.67 -0.50 -13.02
N MET A 49 14.00 -0.81 -14.27
CA MET A 49 13.64 -2.08 -14.87
C MET A 49 14.24 -3.25 -14.09
N PRO A 50 13.46 -4.33 -13.85
CA PRO A 50 13.94 -5.48 -13.11
C PRO A 50 15.05 -6.19 -13.90
N ARG A 51 16.28 -6.15 -13.36
CA ARG A 51 17.44 -6.83 -13.93
C ARG A 51 17.60 -8.22 -13.33
N ARG A 52 17.63 -9.26 -14.17
CA ARG A 52 17.93 -10.62 -13.73
C ARG A 52 19.45 -10.76 -13.56
N LEU A 53 19.88 -11.20 -12.38
CA LEU A 53 21.31 -11.29 -12.03
C LEU A 53 21.96 -12.61 -12.45
N LEU A 54 21.17 -13.67 -12.62
CA LEU A 54 21.67 -15.00 -13.00
C LEU A 54 21.85 -15.09 -14.52
N GLU A 55 23.00 -15.59 -14.98
CA GLU A 55 23.35 -15.71 -16.40
C GLU A 55 22.26 -16.38 -17.24
N LYS A 56 21.74 -17.53 -16.79
CA LYS A 56 20.67 -18.27 -17.47
C LYS A 56 19.36 -17.49 -17.67
N TYR A 57 19.17 -16.36 -16.98
CA TYR A 57 17.96 -15.55 -17.06
C TYR A 57 18.21 -14.15 -17.63
N GLN A 58 19.43 -13.83 -18.07
CA GLN A 58 19.77 -12.50 -18.58
C GLN A 58 18.89 -12.11 -19.78
N ALA A 59 18.60 -13.06 -20.68
CA ALA A 59 17.73 -12.85 -21.86
C ALA A 59 16.27 -12.52 -21.51
N HIS A 60 15.84 -12.69 -20.25
CA HIS A 60 14.48 -12.42 -19.77
C HIS A 60 14.41 -11.20 -18.83
N SER A 61 15.45 -10.38 -18.79
CA SER A 61 15.38 -9.08 -18.11
C SER A 61 14.45 -8.15 -18.88
N ALA A 62 13.66 -7.35 -18.17
CA ALA A 62 12.90 -6.28 -18.82
C ALA A 62 13.89 -5.26 -19.41
N GLN A 63 13.66 -4.84 -20.65
CA GLN A 63 14.44 -3.79 -21.33
C GLN A 63 14.16 -2.44 -20.68
#